data_AF-A0A6C0DPB4-F1
#
_entry.id   AF-A0A6C0DPB4-F1
#
_cell.length_a   1.000
_cell.length_b   1.000
_cell.length_c   1.000
_cell.angle_alpha   90.00
_cell.angle_beta   90.00
_cell.angle_gamma   90.00
#
_symmetry.space_group_name_H-M   'P 1'
#
loop_
_entity.id
_entity.type
_entity.pdbx_description
1 polymer ?
#
loop_
_entity_poly.entity_id
_entity_poly.type
_entity_poly.pdbx_seq_one_letter_code
_entity_poly.pdbx_strand_id
1 'polypeptide(L)'
;MVSDTNTLSETHKSCSRCGETKPLDRIVKNRNVCKDCCNVRKKERYKEIATAATTTPDSATAVAEPNKSCNTCNQSKPLSSFIQARSICKDCNNEKRKNKYNANEEHRIKLIKQASEFKHKKVVERQEKKIEEIGEGNKKCSVCSTIKSSDNFRHNRLKCKDCEREDPLEKFKRNIRSRIFMALKRNKEFHTVKYLGCTSPEYLQWILTYDANYTLDNHGTVWHIDHVIPVSRFNLENVDEQMIAFNWRNTMPLSARENLVKNSKILQPQIEQHIKKLSDYHREKNIELPQQFIDLFAKHLVDGNPLKQSLPLQSGNSLEELG
;
A
#
# COMPACT_ATOMS: atom_id res chain seq x y z
N MET A 1 -39.45 21.92 48.67
CA MET A 1 -39.32 23.02 47.71
C MET A 1 -38.39 24.06 48.28
N VAL A 2 -37.11 24.03 47.93
CA VAL A 2 -36.22 25.20 47.99
C VAL A 2 -35.26 25.04 46.81
N SER A 3 -35.15 26.13 46.08
CA SER A 3 -34.55 26.38 44.78
C SER A 3 -33.03 26.31 44.74
N ASP A 4 -32.48 25.67 43.71
CA ASP A 4 -31.11 25.93 43.20
C ASP A 4 -31.17 26.20 41.69
N THR A 5 -31.65 27.39 41.33
CA THR A 5 -31.41 27.97 40.00
C THR A 5 -29.95 28.42 39.94
N ASN A 6 -29.04 27.48 39.70
CA ASN A 6 -27.67 27.80 39.37
C ASN A 6 -27.66 28.49 38.01
N THR A 7 -27.34 29.77 38.01
CA THR A 7 -27.53 30.68 36.89
C THR A 7 -26.58 30.28 35.76
N LEU A 8 -27.12 29.92 34.59
CA LEU A 8 -26.41 29.60 33.34
C LEU A 8 -25.49 30.74 32.81
N SER A 9 -25.26 31.80 33.58
CA SER A 9 -24.56 33.02 33.17
C SER A 9 -23.04 32.97 33.29
N GLU A 10 -22.44 31.94 33.90
CA GLU A 10 -20.98 31.90 34.14
C GLU A 10 -20.15 31.16 33.09
N THR A 11 -20.71 30.31 32.22
CA THR A 11 -19.91 29.54 31.25
C THR A 11 -19.76 30.21 29.89
N HIS A 12 -20.56 31.24 29.63
CA HIS A 12 -20.64 31.92 28.34
C HIS A 12 -20.64 33.44 28.53
N LYS A 13 -20.01 34.16 27.60
CA LYS A 13 -19.95 35.62 27.63
C LYS A 13 -20.11 36.18 26.22
N SER A 14 -20.87 37.26 26.10
CA SER A 14 -21.12 37.90 24.81
C SER A 14 -19.93 38.71 24.34
N CYS A 15 -19.61 38.59 23.06
CA CYS A 15 -18.54 39.34 22.43
C CYS A 15 -18.99 40.77 22.09
N SER A 16 -18.33 41.77 22.66
CA SER A 16 -18.52 43.21 22.36
C SER A 16 -18.21 43.65 20.92
N ARG A 17 -17.95 42.71 20.00
CA ARG A 17 -17.57 42.95 18.60
C ARG A 17 -18.53 42.30 17.62
N CYS A 18 -18.78 41.00 17.74
CA CYS A 18 -19.76 40.29 16.91
C CYS A 18 -21.13 40.10 17.57
N GLY A 19 -21.30 40.49 18.84
CA GLY A 19 -22.56 40.33 19.59
C GLY A 19 -22.86 38.89 20.04
N GLU A 20 -22.23 37.88 19.43
CA GLU A 20 -22.47 36.47 19.73
C GLU A 20 -22.06 36.08 21.15
N THR A 21 -22.92 35.27 21.79
CA THR A 21 -22.63 34.61 23.07
C THR A 21 -21.74 33.40 22.81
N LYS A 22 -20.52 33.42 23.35
CA LYS A 22 -19.52 32.35 23.16
C LYS A 22 -19.10 31.75 24.50
N PRO A 23 -18.65 30.49 24.54
CA PRO A 23 -18.13 29.91 25.76
C PRO A 23 -16.86 30.67 26.21
N LEU A 24 -16.58 30.70 27.51
CA LEU A 24 -15.49 31.50 28.08
C LEU A 24 -14.11 31.16 27.50
N ASP A 25 -13.87 29.91 27.10
CA ASP A 25 -12.63 29.48 26.45
C ASP A 25 -12.42 30.15 25.06
N ARG A 26 -13.49 30.62 24.43
CA ARG A 26 -13.47 31.38 23.17
C ARG A 26 -13.42 32.89 23.36
N ILE A 27 -13.48 33.37 24.61
CA ILE A 27 -13.30 34.78 24.96
C ILE A 27 -11.85 35.04 25.37
N VAL A 28 -11.30 36.18 24.97
CA VAL A 28 -9.93 36.56 25.35
C VAL A 28 -9.91 36.88 26.84
N LYS A 29 -8.97 36.27 27.58
CA LYS A 29 -8.82 36.46 29.04
C LYS A 29 -8.78 37.96 29.39
N ASN A 30 -9.58 38.35 30.38
CA ASN A 30 -9.72 39.74 30.87
C ASN A 30 -10.19 40.74 29.80
N ARG A 31 -10.87 40.28 28.74
CA ARG A 31 -11.50 41.14 27.73
C ARG A 31 -12.90 40.63 27.41
N ASN A 32 -13.74 41.50 26.84
CA ASN A 32 -15.09 41.14 26.40
C ASN A 32 -15.13 40.88 24.88
N VAL A 33 -14.05 40.38 24.29
CA VAL A 33 -13.92 40.15 22.84
C VAL A 33 -13.55 38.69 22.60
N CYS A 34 -14.19 38.04 21.64
CA CYS A 34 -13.87 36.68 21.27
C CYS A 34 -12.53 36.56 20.53
N LYS A 35 -11.91 35.38 20.60
CA LYS A 35 -10.64 35.08 19.95
C LYS A 35 -10.71 35.30 18.44
N ASP A 36 -11.84 35.01 17.81
CA ASP A 36 -12.04 35.19 16.36
C ASP A 36 -11.99 36.68 15.97
N CYS A 37 -12.80 37.52 16.61
CA CYS A 37 -12.78 38.97 16.39
C CYS A 37 -11.42 39.59 16.73
N CYS A 38 -10.74 39.10 17.78
CA CYS A 38 -9.39 39.54 18.12
C CYS A 38 -8.38 39.17 17.02
N ASN A 39 -8.52 37.98 16.41
CA ASN A 39 -7.66 37.51 15.33
C ASN A 39 -7.92 38.26 14.02
N VAL A 40 -9.19 38.53 13.68
CA VAL A 40 -9.57 39.35 12.53
C VAL A 40 -8.95 40.74 12.65
N ARG A 41 -9.13 41.42 13.78
CA ARG A 41 -8.52 42.73 14.03
C ARG A 41 -6.99 42.70 13.96
N LYS A 42 -6.36 41.61 14.42
CA LYS A 42 -4.91 41.43 14.30
C LYS A 42 -4.49 41.30 12.83
N LYS A 43 -5.22 40.53 12.03
CA LYS A 43 -5.00 40.39 10.58
C LYS A 43 -5.23 41.71 9.84
N GLU A 44 -6.29 42.44 10.17
CA GLU A 44 -6.58 43.77 9.60
C GLU A 44 -5.45 44.74 9.92
N ARG A 45 -5.00 44.82 11.18
CA ARG A 45 -3.84 45.63 11.55
C ARG A 45 -2.59 45.24 10.77
N TYR A 46 -2.34 43.95 10.55
CA TYR A 46 -1.22 43.52 9.69
C TYR A 46 -1.41 43.93 8.23
N LYS A 47 -2.63 43.88 7.70
CA LYS A 47 -2.96 44.36 6.36
C LYS A 47 -2.81 45.88 6.25
N GLU A 48 -3.27 46.65 7.24
CA GLU A 48 -3.13 48.11 7.31
C GLU A 48 -1.67 48.54 7.37
N ILE A 49 -0.85 47.84 8.16
CA ILE A 49 0.61 48.03 8.19
C ILE A 49 1.23 47.68 6.83
N ALA A 50 0.71 46.68 6.13
CA ALA A 50 1.17 46.30 4.80
C ALA A 50 0.73 47.30 3.71
N THR A 51 -0.47 47.88 3.80
CA THR A 51 -1.02 48.84 2.82
C THR A 51 -0.52 50.27 3.04
N ALA A 52 -0.26 50.67 4.29
CA ALA A 52 0.40 51.95 4.60
C ALA A 52 1.83 52.01 4.07
N ALA A 53 2.43 50.86 3.74
CA ALA A 53 3.72 50.76 3.07
C ALA A 53 3.64 50.87 1.52
N THR A 54 2.44 51.05 0.94
CA THR A 54 2.22 50.96 -0.53
C THR A 54 1.77 52.27 -1.20
N THR A 55 1.65 53.38 -0.47
CA THR A 55 1.21 54.68 -1.04
C THR A 55 2.37 55.65 -1.28
N THR A 56 3.32 55.26 -2.12
CA THR A 56 4.09 56.21 -2.95
C THR A 56 4.23 55.58 -4.34
N PRO A 57 3.75 56.26 -5.41
CA PRO A 57 3.79 55.71 -6.77
C PRO A 57 5.20 55.86 -7.37
N ASP A 58 5.50 54.91 -8.26
CA ASP A 58 6.54 54.94 -9.29
C ASP A 58 7.99 54.67 -8.87
N SER A 59 8.33 53.38 -8.76
CA SER A 59 9.46 52.75 -9.48
C SER A 59 9.72 51.33 -8.96
N ALA A 60 9.99 50.42 -9.89
CA ALA A 60 10.26 49.00 -9.65
C ALA A 60 11.57 48.78 -8.87
N THR A 61 11.53 49.01 -7.57
CA THR A 61 12.61 48.68 -6.63
C THR A 61 12.00 47.98 -5.42
N ALA A 62 12.50 46.77 -5.11
CA ALA A 62 12.08 45.99 -3.96
C ALA A 62 12.18 46.84 -2.68
N VAL A 63 11.04 47.25 -2.12
CA VAL A 63 11.01 48.06 -0.89
C VAL A 63 11.47 47.16 0.25
N ALA A 64 12.69 47.40 0.72
CA ALA A 64 13.34 46.64 1.77
C ALA A 64 12.45 46.58 3.03
N GLU A 65 12.15 45.37 3.52
CA GLU A 65 11.57 45.19 4.87
C GLU A 65 12.41 46.02 5.87
N PRO A 66 11.78 46.70 6.86
CA PRO A 66 12.55 47.47 7.84
C PRO A 66 13.56 46.53 8.48
N ASN A 67 14.83 46.87 8.35
CA ASN A 67 15.89 46.07 8.93
C ASN A 67 16.01 46.41 10.41
N LYS A 68 16.18 45.37 11.22
CA LYS A 68 16.43 45.46 12.65
C LYS A 68 17.77 44.81 12.94
N SER A 69 18.53 45.37 13.88
CA SER A 69 19.79 44.79 14.32
C SER A 69 19.55 43.73 15.41
N CYS A 70 20.23 42.59 15.28
CA CYS A 70 20.22 41.56 16.30
C CYS A 70 21.21 41.86 17.41
N ASN A 71 20.77 41.88 18.66
CA ASN A 71 21.63 42.10 19.82
C ASN A 71 22.59 40.93 20.17
N THR A 72 22.52 39.82 19.44
CA THR A 72 23.36 38.62 19.69
C THR A 72 24.42 38.45 18.61
N CYS A 73 24.05 38.50 17.32
CA CYS A 73 25.01 38.41 16.22
C CYS A 73 25.36 39.77 15.58
N ASN A 74 24.78 40.88 16.05
CA ASN A 74 24.95 42.24 15.52
C ASN A 74 24.63 42.42 14.03
N GLN A 75 24.05 41.40 13.37
CA GLN A 75 23.64 41.47 11.98
C GLN A 75 22.32 42.24 11.84
N SER A 76 22.27 43.10 10.82
CA SER A 76 21.05 43.75 10.36
C SER A 76 20.26 42.77 9.50
N LYS A 77 19.07 42.38 9.95
CA LYS A 77 18.20 41.42 9.26
C LYS A 77 16.78 42.00 9.10
N PRO A 78 15.97 41.48 8.18
CA PRO A 78 14.59 41.90 8.05
C PRO A 78 13.77 41.60 9.32
N LEU A 79 12.81 42.45 9.69
CA LEU A 79 11.96 42.27 10.87
C LEU A 79 11.31 40.88 10.98
N SER A 80 10.97 40.25 9.85
CA SER A 80 10.40 38.89 9.77
C SER A 80 11.33 37.80 10.35
N SER A 81 12.64 38.07 10.40
CA SER A 81 13.67 37.18 10.93
C SER A 81 13.86 37.31 12.44
N PHE A 82 13.10 38.17 13.12
CA PHE A 82 13.14 38.37 14.56
C PHE A 82 12.02 37.64 15.29
N ILE A 83 12.25 37.35 16.57
CA ILE A 83 11.15 36.94 17.46
C ILE A 83 10.25 38.13 17.71
N GLN A 84 8.94 37.90 17.67
CA GLN A 84 7.94 38.93 17.94
C GLN A 84 8.26 39.66 19.26
N ALA A 85 8.32 41.00 19.18
CA ALA A 85 8.64 41.90 20.30
C ALA A 85 10.03 41.72 20.95
N ARG A 86 11.01 41.11 20.25
CA ARG A 86 12.41 41.01 20.74
C ARG A 86 13.41 41.52 19.70
N SER A 87 14.62 41.85 20.15
CA SER A 87 15.77 42.24 19.31
C SER A 87 16.75 41.10 19.05
N ILE A 88 16.34 39.85 19.29
CA ILE A 88 17.09 38.65 18.93
C ILE A 88 16.51 38.04 17.65
N CYS A 89 17.39 37.69 16.69
CA CYS A 89 16.97 36.98 15.49
C CYS A 89 16.59 35.52 15.82
N LYS A 90 15.76 34.91 14.96
CA LYS A 90 15.31 33.52 15.10
C LYS A 90 16.50 32.56 15.15
N ASP A 91 17.54 32.79 14.35
CA ASP A 91 18.74 31.96 14.28
C ASP A 91 19.48 31.93 15.62
N CYS A 92 19.85 33.11 16.15
CA CYS A 92 20.53 33.21 17.44
C CYS A 92 19.71 32.62 18.59
N ASN A 93 18.38 32.74 18.54
CA ASN A 93 17.52 32.13 19.54
C ASN A 93 17.43 30.60 19.40
N ASN A 94 17.40 30.09 18.17
CA ASN A 94 17.42 28.66 17.91
C ASN A 94 18.75 28.05 18.35
N GLU A 95 19.86 28.72 18.08
CA GLU A 95 21.20 28.34 18.51
C GLU A 95 21.30 28.35 20.04
N LYS A 96 20.83 29.41 20.70
CA LYS A 96 20.76 29.48 22.17
C LYS A 96 19.94 28.31 22.75
N ARG A 97 18.81 27.96 22.13
CA ARG A 97 18.00 26.79 22.53
C ARG A 97 18.74 25.47 22.33
N LYS A 98 19.45 25.31 21.20
CA LYS A 98 20.24 24.12 20.90
C LYS A 98 21.37 23.94 21.91
N ASN A 99 22.09 25.03 22.20
CA ASN A 99 23.15 25.04 23.22
C ASN A 99 22.60 24.70 24.60
N LYS A 100 21.44 25.26 24.98
CA LYS A 100 20.77 24.92 26.25
C LYS A 100 20.36 23.44 26.31
N TYR A 101 19.85 22.88 25.22
CA TYR A 101 19.49 21.46 25.13
C TYR A 101 20.71 20.54 25.25
N ASN A 102 21.84 20.93 24.65
CA ASN A 102 23.06 20.14 24.67
C ASN A 102 23.81 20.24 26.01
N ALA A 103 23.85 21.43 26.61
CA ALA A 103 24.64 21.72 27.80
C ALA A 103 23.91 21.40 29.13
N ASN A 104 22.58 21.30 29.13
CA ASN A 104 21.80 21.05 30.34
C ASN A 104 21.01 19.73 30.23
N GLU A 105 21.52 18.71 30.90
CA GLU A 105 20.95 17.36 30.86
C GLU A 105 19.53 17.29 31.42
N GLU A 106 19.27 17.93 32.57
CA GLU A 106 17.95 17.94 33.18
C GLU A 106 16.90 18.59 32.26
N HIS A 107 17.28 19.68 31.58
CA HIS A 107 16.44 20.35 30.61
C HIS A 107 16.12 19.45 29.41
N ARG A 108 17.13 18.72 28.91
CA ARG A 108 16.98 17.74 27.83
C ARG A 108 16.01 16.63 28.20
N ILE A 109 16.23 15.98 29.34
CA ILE A 109 15.38 14.91 29.86
C ILE A 109 13.93 15.39 30.00
N LYS A 110 13.74 16.60 30.57
CA LYS A 110 12.41 17.21 30.70
C LYS A 110 11.70 17.37 29.36
N LEU A 111 12.39 17.88 28.34
CA LEU A 111 11.80 18.08 27.01
C LEU A 111 11.48 16.75 26.31
N ILE A 112 12.34 15.75 26.44
CA ILE A 112 12.10 14.39 25.92
C ILE A 112 10.86 13.80 26.58
N LYS A 113 10.78 13.87 27.92
CA LYS A 113 9.63 13.38 28.69
C LYS A 113 8.33 14.05 28.23
N GLN A 114 8.32 15.39 28.13
CA GLN A 114 7.15 16.14 27.66
C GLN A 114 6.73 15.74 26.24
N ALA A 115 7.68 15.55 25.33
CA ALA A 115 7.38 15.13 23.96
C ALA A 115 6.81 13.71 23.90
N SER A 116 7.36 12.79 24.70
CA SER A 116 6.88 11.40 24.81
C SER A 116 5.49 11.34 25.42
N GLU A 117 5.24 12.06 26.50
CA GLU A 117 3.92 12.17 27.14
C GLU A 117 2.88 12.73 26.18
N PHE A 118 3.22 13.79 25.43
CA PHE A 118 2.33 14.35 24.42
C PHE A 118 1.98 13.33 23.32
N LYS A 119 2.98 12.60 22.79
CA LYS A 119 2.75 11.56 21.79
C LYS A 119 1.88 10.42 22.34
N HIS A 120 2.16 9.97 23.56
CA HIS A 120 1.39 8.92 24.22
C HIS A 120 -0.07 9.36 24.44
N LYS A 121 -0.28 10.56 24.98
CA LYS A 121 -1.61 11.14 25.16
C LYS A 121 -2.39 11.20 23.83
N LYS A 122 -1.73 11.58 22.73
CA LYS A 122 -2.34 11.59 21.39
C LYS A 122 -2.69 10.20 20.86
N VAL A 123 -1.98 9.16 21.26
CA VAL A 123 -2.33 7.77 20.92
C VAL A 123 -3.55 7.31 21.72
N VAL A 124 -3.57 7.58 23.03
CA VAL A 124 -4.70 7.27 23.91
C VAL A 124 -5.98 7.97 23.44
N GLU A 125 -5.94 9.29 23.19
CA GLU A 125 -7.08 10.06 22.67
C GLU A 125 -7.65 9.45 21.37
N ARG A 126 -6.80 8.94 20.47
CA ARG A 126 -7.25 8.28 19.22
C ARG A 126 -7.85 6.90 19.48
N GLN A 127 -7.32 6.16 20.45
CA GLN A 127 -7.84 4.85 20.84
C GLN A 127 -9.21 4.99 21.50
N GLU A 128 -9.37 5.93 22.43
CA GLU A 128 -10.65 6.24 23.10
C GLU A 128 -11.72 6.61 22.07
N LYS A 129 -11.42 7.56 21.18
CA LYS A 129 -12.34 7.95 20.11
C LYS A 129 -12.73 6.77 19.21
N LYS A 130 -11.77 5.89 18.90
CA LYS A 130 -12.06 4.68 18.12
C LYS A 130 -12.96 3.72 18.89
N ILE A 131 -12.72 3.50 20.18
CA ILE A 131 -13.57 2.64 21.03
C ILE A 131 -14.99 3.22 21.12
N GLU A 132 -15.14 4.53 21.22
CA GLU A 132 -16.44 5.22 21.18
C GLU A 132 -17.17 5.00 19.84
N GLU A 133 -16.46 5.07 18.71
CA GLU A 133 -17.04 4.93 17.37
C GLU A 133 -17.43 3.48 17.00
N ILE A 134 -16.63 2.48 17.37
CA ILE A 134 -16.81 1.10 16.89
C ILE A 134 -16.96 0.04 18.00
N GLY A 135 -16.77 0.41 19.26
CA GLY A 135 -16.75 -0.50 20.41
C GLY A 135 -15.41 -1.19 20.62
N GLU A 136 -15.19 -1.64 21.87
CA GLU A 136 -14.01 -2.41 22.25
C GLU A 136 -13.97 -3.77 21.55
N GLY A 137 -12.77 -4.25 21.20
CA GLY A 137 -12.60 -5.55 20.54
C GLY A 137 -13.07 -5.61 19.08
N ASN A 138 -13.59 -4.52 18.52
CA ASN A 138 -14.09 -4.46 17.15
C ASN A 138 -13.11 -3.78 16.18
N LYS A 139 -13.29 -4.08 14.89
CA LYS A 139 -12.59 -3.42 13.79
C LYS A 139 -13.56 -3.14 12.64
N LYS A 140 -13.38 -1.99 12.00
CA LYS A 140 -14.08 -1.65 10.76
C LYS A 140 -13.31 -2.23 9.57
N CYS A 141 -14.00 -3.02 8.75
CA CYS A 141 -13.41 -3.58 7.54
C CYS A 141 -13.12 -2.48 6.50
N SER A 142 -11.90 -2.46 5.96
CA SER A 142 -11.50 -1.53 4.89
C SER A 142 -12.25 -1.71 3.57
N VAL A 143 -12.82 -2.89 3.32
CA VAL A 143 -13.50 -3.23 2.06
C VAL A 143 -15.01 -3.08 2.20
N CYS A 144 -15.65 -3.84 3.09
CA CYS A 144 -17.10 -3.79 3.25
C CYS A 144 -17.60 -2.72 4.22
N SER A 145 -16.69 -1.97 4.87
CA SER A 145 -17.01 -0.92 5.86
C SER A 145 -17.82 -1.39 7.10
N THR A 146 -18.13 -2.67 7.21
CA THR A 146 -18.84 -3.26 8.35
C THR A 146 -17.94 -3.33 9.57
N ILE A 147 -18.49 -3.01 10.73
CA ILE A 147 -17.87 -3.24 12.03
C ILE A 147 -18.06 -4.71 12.39
N LYS A 148 -16.96 -5.41 12.66
CA LYS A 148 -16.97 -6.83 13.06
C LYS A 148 -16.03 -7.02 14.24
N SER A 149 -16.23 -8.10 15.02
CA SER A 149 -15.24 -8.51 16.03
C SER A 149 -13.86 -8.66 15.40
N SER A 150 -12.82 -8.28 16.14
CA SER A 150 -11.43 -8.40 15.73
C SER A 150 -11.02 -9.82 15.35
N ASP A 151 -11.74 -10.85 15.83
CA ASP A 151 -11.55 -12.26 15.45
C ASP A 151 -11.90 -12.54 13.99
N ASN A 152 -12.74 -11.70 13.38
CA ASN A 152 -13.06 -11.76 11.96
C ASN A 152 -11.95 -11.18 11.07
N PHE A 153 -10.80 -10.82 11.65
CA PHE A 153 -9.64 -10.27 10.94
C PHE A 153 -8.41 -11.12 11.23
N ARG A 154 -7.51 -11.22 10.26
CA ARG A 154 -6.17 -11.76 10.51
C ARG A 154 -5.32 -10.72 11.26
N HIS A 155 -4.26 -11.18 11.91
CA HIS A 155 -3.32 -10.32 12.62
C HIS A 155 -2.79 -9.20 11.68
N ASN A 156 -2.81 -7.97 12.17
CA ASN A 156 -2.41 -6.75 11.42
C ASN A 156 -3.10 -6.52 10.07
N ARG A 157 -4.31 -7.07 9.86
CA ARG A 157 -5.12 -6.81 8.65
C ARG A 157 -6.34 -5.94 8.97
N LEU A 158 -6.69 -5.08 8.00
CA LEU A 158 -7.91 -4.27 8.00
C LEU A 158 -9.00 -4.84 7.10
N LYS A 159 -8.70 -5.84 6.29
CA LYS A 159 -9.68 -6.57 5.47
C LYS A 159 -10.19 -7.75 6.30
N CYS A 160 -11.51 -7.92 6.40
CA CYS A 160 -12.08 -9.04 7.15
C CYS A 160 -11.89 -10.36 6.39
N LYS A 161 -11.92 -11.49 7.10
CA LYS A 161 -11.71 -12.84 6.56
C LYS A 161 -12.65 -13.17 5.40
N ASP A 162 -13.90 -12.70 5.43
CA ASP A 162 -14.87 -12.93 4.36
C ASP A 162 -14.49 -12.15 3.10
N CYS A 163 -14.20 -10.84 3.24
CA CYS A 163 -13.74 -10.04 2.10
C CYS A 163 -12.41 -10.54 1.54
N GLU A 164 -11.50 -11.04 2.38
CA GLU A 164 -10.27 -11.72 1.91
C GLU A 164 -10.58 -13.01 1.15
N ARG A 165 -11.60 -13.76 1.59
CA ARG A 165 -12.00 -15.02 0.95
C ARG A 165 -12.65 -14.80 -0.41
N GLU A 166 -13.48 -13.78 -0.52
CA GLU A 166 -14.20 -13.41 -1.74
C GLU A 166 -13.38 -12.56 -2.70
N ASP A 167 -12.20 -12.09 -2.30
CA ASP A 167 -11.28 -11.39 -3.20
C ASP A 167 -10.93 -12.27 -4.41
N PRO A 168 -11.29 -11.88 -5.64
CA PRO A 168 -11.15 -12.74 -6.82
C PRO A 168 -9.70 -13.16 -7.08
N LEU A 169 -8.74 -12.25 -6.87
CA LEU A 169 -7.33 -12.51 -7.08
C LEU A 169 -6.77 -13.48 -6.02
N GLU A 170 -7.07 -13.26 -4.74
CA GLU A 170 -6.65 -14.18 -3.68
C GLU A 170 -7.35 -15.55 -3.78
N LYS A 171 -8.61 -15.57 -4.21
CA LYS A 171 -9.35 -16.80 -4.53
C LYS A 171 -8.68 -17.58 -5.66
N PHE A 172 -8.31 -16.92 -6.76
CA PHE A 172 -7.56 -17.51 -7.87
C PHE A 172 -6.22 -18.10 -7.40
N LYS A 173 -5.40 -17.32 -6.69
CA LYS A 173 -4.12 -17.79 -6.13
C LYS A 173 -4.30 -18.99 -5.20
N ARG A 174 -5.30 -18.95 -4.31
CA ARG A 174 -5.60 -20.04 -3.37
C ARG A 174 -6.01 -21.31 -4.12
N ASN A 175 -6.84 -21.20 -5.16
CA ASN A 175 -7.27 -22.34 -5.96
C ASN A 175 -6.08 -23.03 -6.63
N ILE A 176 -5.18 -22.29 -7.26
CA ILE A 176 -3.98 -22.84 -7.90
C ILE A 176 -3.08 -23.55 -6.88
N ARG A 177 -2.79 -22.88 -5.75
CA ARG A 177 -2.00 -23.46 -4.66
C ARG A 177 -2.62 -24.75 -4.15
N SER A 178 -3.94 -24.75 -3.94
CA SER A 178 -4.68 -25.92 -3.46
C SER A 178 -4.64 -27.06 -4.47
N ARG A 179 -4.77 -26.81 -5.78
CA ARG A 179 -4.71 -27.84 -6.82
C ARG A 179 -3.33 -28.51 -6.86
N ILE A 180 -2.26 -27.71 -6.89
CA ILE A 180 -0.89 -28.24 -6.88
C ILE A 180 -0.62 -29.00 -5.58
N PHE A 181 -1.04 -28.46 -4.43
CA PHE A 181 -0.92 -29.15 -3.14
C PHE A 181 -1.70 -30.48 -3.11
N MET A 182 -2.92 -30.52 -3.66
CA MET A 182 -3.72 -31.75 -3.69
C MET A 182 -3.13 -32.81 -4.62
N ALA A 183 -2.47 -32.40 -5.70
CA ALA A 183 -1.82 -33.31 -6.63
C ALA A 183 -0.49 -33.85 -6.08
N LEU A 184 0.32 -32.99 -5.46
CA LEU A 184 1.64 -33.35 -4.95
C LEU A 184 1.63 -33.87 -3.50
N LYS A 185 0.64 -33.49 -2.68
CA LYS A 185 0.50 -33.81 -1.25
C LYS A 185 1.85 -33.85 -0.51
N ARG A 186 2.38 -35.05 -0.27
CA ARG A 186 3.63 -35.30 0.47
C ARG A 186 4.90 -35.01 -0.33
N ASN A 187 4.81 -34.98 -1.67
CA ASN A 187 5.93 -34.77 -2.59
C ASN A 187 6.15 -33.29 -2.94
N LYS A 188 5.41 -32.37 -2.29
CA LYS A 188 5.48 -30.95 -2.60
C LYS A 188 6.65 -30.29 -1.90
N GLU A 189 7.76 -30.13 -2.61
CA GLU A 189 8.99 -29.54 -2.08
C GLU A 189 9.03 -28.01 -2.21
N PHE A 190 8.54 -27.44 -3.32
CA PHE A 190 8.77 -26.03 -3.62
C PHE A 190 7.56 -25.12 -3.39
N HIS A 191 7.77 -23.81 -3.35
CA HIS A 191 6.66 -22.86 -3.42
C HIS A 191 5.97 -22.91 -4.79
N THR A 192 4.65 -22.67 -4.81
CA THR A 192 3.83 -22.74 -6.02
C THR A 192 4.35 -21.90 -7.19
N VAL A 193 4.96 -20.76 -6.91
CA VAL A 193 5.59 -19.89 -7.92
C VAL A 193 6.67 -20.64 -8.71
N LYS A 194 7.43 -21.52 -8.05
CA LYS A 194 8.49 -22.31 -8.69
C LYS A 194 7.91 -23.32 -9.68
N TYR A 195 6.84 -24.02 -9.30
CA TYR A 195 6.12 -24.96 -10.18
C TYR A 195 5.45 -24.26 -11.36
N LEU A 196 4.83 -23.10 -11.12
CA LEU A 196 4.22 -22.32 -12.19
C LEU A 196 5.26 -21.83 -13.20
N GLY A 197 6.49 -21.54 -12.77
CA GLY A 197 7.53 -20.97 -13.63
C GLY A 197 7.32 -19.49 -13.96
N CYS A 198 6.47 -18.81 -13.21
CA CYS A 198 6.24 -17.36 -13.25
C CYS A 198 5.56 -16.88 -11.95
N THR A 199 5.50 -15.56 -11.76
CA THR A 199 4.78 -14.94 -10.64
C THR A 199 3.26 -15.03 -10.84
N SER A 200 2.48 -14.95 -9.75
CA SER A 200 1.02 -15.00 -9.85
C SER A 200 0.38 -13.92 -10.75
N PRO A 201 0.89 -12.66 -10.77
CA PRO A 201 0.41 -11.65 -11.72
C PRO A 201 0.71 -12.00 -13.19
N GLU A 202 1.92 -12.48 -13.50
CA GLU A 202 2.27 -12.93 -14.86
C GLU A 202 1.42 -14.11 -15.30
N TYR A 203 1.19 -15.06 -14.39
CA TYR A 203 0.33 -16.21 -14.66
C TYR A 203 -1.09 -15.79 -14.99
N LEU A 204 -1.64 -14.85 -14.21
CA LEU A 204 -2.95 -14.29 -14.49
C LEU A 204 -2.99 -13.57 -15.83
N GLN A 205 -1.96 -12.78 -16.15
CA GLN A 205 -1.87 -12.08 -17.42
C GLN A 205 -1.92 -13.07 -18.60
N TRP A 206 -1.14 -14.15 -18.54
CA TRP A 206 -1.17 -15.22 -19.54
C TRP A 206 -2.57 -15.84 -19.70
N ILE A 207 -3.18 -16.27 -18.60
CA ILE A 207 -4.49 -16.93 -18.65
C ILE A 207 -5.56 -16.01 -19.25
N LEU A 208 -5.51 -14.71 -18.99
CA LEU A 208 -6.48 -13.75 -19.53
C LEU A 208 -6.24 -13.35 -21.00
N THR A 209 -5.17 -13.81 -21.66
CA THR A 209 -4.93 -13.46 -23.09
C THR A 209 -5.77 -14.25 -24.08
N TYR A 210 -6.45 -15.32 -23.65
CA TYR A 210 -7.14 -16.24 -24.55
C TYR A 210 -8.51 -15.72 -24.99
N ASP A 211 -9.29 -15.19 -24.06
CA ASP A 211 -10.67 -14.73 -24.30
C ASP A 211 -10.97 -13.54 -23.38
N ALA A 212 -11.46 -12.45 -23.97
CA ALA A 212 -11.85 -11.24 -23.24
C ALA A 212 -13.05 -11.47 -22.29
N ASN A 213 -13.84 -12.51 -22.53
CA ASN A 213 -14.98 -12.88 -21.68
C ASN A 213 -14.56 -13.62 -20.41
N TYR A 214 -13.32 -14.11 -20.34
CA TYR A 214 -12.80 -14.78 -19.15
C TYR A 214 -12.25 -13.73 -18.18
N THR A 215 -12.86 -13.63 -17.01
CA THR A 215 -12.49 -12.70 -15.95
C THR A 215 -12.21 -13.45 -14.66
N LEU A 216 -11.57 -12.78 -13.70
CA LEU A 216 -11.36 -13.37 -12.37
C LEU A 216 -12.68 -13.66 -11.63
N ASP A 217 -13.71 -12.84 -11.87
CA ASP A 217 -15.00 -12.94 -11.18
C ASP A 217 -15.80 -14.16 -11.64
N ASN A 218 -15.65 -14.55 -12.91
CA ASN A 218 -16.34 -15.70 -13.50
C ASN A 218 -15.46 -16.98 -13.57
N HIS A 219 -14.25 -16.94 -13.00
CA HIS A 219 -13.40 -18.11 -12.84
C HIS A 219 -14.04 -19.14 -11.90
N GLY A 220 -14.13 -20.39 -12.35
CA GLY A 220 -14.79 -21.48 -11.63
C GLY A 220 -16.23 -21.73 -12.06
N THR A 221 -16.92 -20.71 -12.58
CA THR A 221 -18.31 -20.82 -13.06
C THR A 221 -18.37 -20.88 -14.58
N VAL A 222 -17.73 -19.95 -15.29
CA VAL A 222 -17.74 -19.87 -16.75
C VAL A 222 -16.58 -20.65 -17.36
N TRP A 223 -15.40 -20.54 -16.76
CA TRP A 223 -14.17 -21.16 -17.26
C TRP A 223 -13.30 -21.71 -16.13
N HIS A 224 -12.50 -22.71 -16.44
CA HIS A 224 -11.52 -23.35 -15.55
C HIS A 224 -10.13 -23.30 -16.16
N ILE A 225 -9.11 -23.46 -15.31
CA ILE A 225 -7.73 -23.69 -15.76
C ILE A 225 -7.62 -25.16 -16.17
N ASP A 226 -7.35 -25.40 -17.43
CA ASP A 226 -7.04 -26.71 -18.00
C ASP A 226 -5.53 -26.90 -18.13
N HIS A 227 -5.11 -28.17 -18.10
CA HIS A 227 -3.77 -28.57 -18.49
C HIS A 227 -3.83 -29.17 -19.90
N VAL A 228 -3.11 -28.55 -20.83
CA VAL A 228 -3.11 -28.94 -22.25
C VAL A 228 -2.70 -30.40 -22.37
N ILE A 229 -1.58 -30.76 -21.74
CA ILE A 229 -1.25 -32.14 -21.42
C ILE A 229 -1.74 -32.42 -20.00
N PRO A 230 -2.71 -33.33 -19.81
CA PRO A 230 -3.28 -33.62 -18.49
C PRO A 230 -2.22 -34.06 -17.47
N VAL A 231 -2.35 -33.60 -16.23
CA VAL A 231 -1.44 -33.95 -15.11
C VAL A 231 -1.31 -35.48 -14.93
N SER A 232 -2.35 -36.25 -15.26
CA SER A 232 -2.32 -37.72 -15.18
C SER A 232 -1.37 -38.40 -16.18
N ARG A 233 -0.79 -37.65 -17.13
CA ARG A 233 0.20 -38.16 -18.08
C ARG A 233 1.64 -38.01 -17.60
N PHE A 234 1.85 -37.40 -16.43
CA PHE A 234 3.16 -37.17 -15.83
C PHE A 234 3.38 -38.08 -14.64
N ASN A 235 4.62 -38.49 -14.43
CA ASN A 235 5.08 -39.13 -13.22
C ASN A 235 5.38 -38.07 -12.15
N LEU A 236 4.42 -37.88 -11.22
CA LEU A 236 4.57 -36.90 -10.14
C LEU A 236 5.55 -37.32 -9.02
N GLU A 237 6.20 -38.47 -9.12
CA GLU A 237 7.34 -38.82 -8.26
C GLU A 237 8.64 -38.17 -8.77
N ASN A 238 8.70 -37.85 -10.07
CA ASN A 238 9.84 -37.16 -10.67
C ASN A 238 9.66 -35.64 -10.58
N VAL A 239 10.60 -34.96 -9.91
CA VAL A 239 10.54 -33.51 -9.70
C VAL A 239 10.52 -32.72 -11.02
N ASP A 240 11.30 -33.10 -12.03
CA ASP A 240 11.34 -32.40 -13.31
C ASP A 240 10.00 -32.51 -14.05
N GLU A 241 9.37 -33.69 -14.02
CA GLU A 241 8.03 -33.88 -14.57
C GLU A 241 6.96 -33.09 -13.80
N GLN A 242 7.08 -32.95 -12.47
CA GLN A 242 6.19 -32.05 -11.71
C GLN A 242 6.31 -30.60 -12.20
N MET A 243 7.54 -30.13 -12.44
CA MET A 243 7.80 -28.76 -12.89
C MET A 243 7.24 -28.48 -14.28
N ILE A 244 7.30 -29.47 -15.18
CA ILE A 244 6.71 -29.37 -16.52
C ILE A 244 5.18 -29.44 -16.43
N ALA A 245 4.65 -30.37 -15.64
CA ALA A 245 3.21 -30.61 -15.53
C ALA A 245 2.46 -29.35 -15.09
N PHE A 246 2.92 -28.65 -14.04
CA PHE A 246 2.25 -27.49 -13.46
C PHE A 246 2.71 -26.14 -14.02
N ASN A 247 3.61 -26.13 -15.01
CA ASN A 247 4.11 -24.88 -15.58
C ASN A 247 2.99 -24.10 -16.29
N TRP A 248 3.05 -22.78 -16.25
CA TRP A 248 2.10 -21.93 -16.96
C TRP A 248 2.03 -22.23 -18.45
N ARG A 249 3.14 -22.66 -19.06
CA ARG A 249 3.23 -23.04 -20.47
C ARG A 249 2.40 -24.27 -20.82
N ASN A 250 2.10 -25.15 -19.85
CA ASN A 250 1.21 -26.32 -20.03
C ASN A 250 -0.24 -26.03 -19.61
N THR A 251 -0.59 -24.77 -19.33
CA THR A 251 -1.93 -24.40 -18.86
C THR A 251 -2.60 -23.39 -19.79
N MET A 252 -3.91 -23.50 -19.90
CA MET A 252 -4.76 -22.57 -20.65
C MET A 252 -6.13 -22.46 -19.97
N PRO A 253 -6.88 -21.36 -20.16
CA PRO A 253 -8.28 -21.35 -19.79
C PRO A 253 -9.09 -22.19 -20.79
N LEU A 254 -10.12 -22.84 -20.28
CA LEU A 254 -11.10 -23.58 -21.07
C LEU A 254 -12.48 -23.38 -20.45
N SER A 255 -13.55 -23.40 -21.25
CA SER A 255 -14.89 -23.28 -20.66
C SER A 255 -15.13 -24.41 -19.66
N ALA A 256 -15.87 -24.12 -18.59
CA ALA A 256 -16.10 -25.09 -17.52
C ALA A 256 -16.73 -26.39 -18.05
N ARG A 257 -17.62 -26.27 -19.04
CA ARG A 257 -18.25 -27.41 -19.72
C ARG A 257 -17.24 -28.23 -20.53
N GLU A 258 -16.44 -27.60 -21.37
CA GLU A 258 -15.45 -28.30 -22.21
C GLU A 258 -14.39 -28.99 -21.37
N ASN A 259 -13.92 -28.33 -20.31
CA ASN A 259 -12.93 -28.90 -19.39
C ASN A 259 -13.43 -30.18 -18.72
N LEU A 260 -14.70 -30.19 -18.27
CA LEU A 260 -15.32 -31.38 -17.69
C LEU A 260 -15.47 -32.53 -18.70
N VAL A 261 -15.81 -32.21 -19.96
CA VAL A 261 -15.94 -33.20 -21.04
C VAL A 261 -14.57 -33.74 -21.48
N LYS A 262 -13.55 -32.89 -21.54
CA LYS A 262 -12.17 -33.24 -21.91
C LYS A 262 -11.56 -34.24 -20.92
N ASN A 263 -11.71 -34.00 -19.63
CA ASN A 263 -11.13 -34.84 -18.57
C ASN A 263 -9.61 -35.03 -18.82
N SER A 264 -9.15 -36.26 -19.04
CA SER A 264 -7.75 -36.63 -19.28
C SER A 264 -7.44 -36.96 -20.75
N LYS A 265 -8.35 -36.59 -21.66
CA LYS A 265 -8.13 -36.73 -23.10
C LYS A 265 -7.17 -35.66 -23.59
N ILE A 266 -6.33 -36.04 -24.54
CA ILE A 266 -5.45 -35.14 -25.27
C ILE A 266 -6.09 -34.89 -26.63
N LEU A 267 -6.34 -33.62 -26.96
CA LEU A 267 -6.97 -33.22 -28.22
C LEU A 267 -5.91 -32.52 -29.07
N GLN A 268 -5.54 -33.12 -30.21
CA GLN A 268 -4.54 -32.54 -31.12
C GLN A 268 -4.90 -31.11 -31.57
N PRO A 269 -6.15 -30.78 -31.95
CA PRO A 269 -6.49 -29.41 -32.33
C PRO A 269 -6.27 -28.38 -31.21
N GLN A 270 -6.49 -28.80 -29.96
CA GLN A 270 -6.25 -27.95 -28.79
C GLN A 270 -4.74 -27.69 -28.60
N ILE A 271 -3.91 -28.72 -28.76
CA ILE A 271 -2.46 -28.58 -28.67
C ILE A 271 -1.94 -27.65 -29.77
N GLU A 272 -2.38 -27.83 -31.01
CA GLU A 272 -1.98 -26.97 -32.14
C GLU A 272 -2.33 -25.49 -31.89
N GLN A 273 -3.57 -25.23 -31.46
CA GLN A 273 -4.01 -23.89 -31.11
C GLN A 273 -3.18 -23.30 -29.96
N HIS A 274 -2.90 -24.12 -28.94
CA HIS A 274 -2.12 -23.71 -27.79
C HIS A 274 -0.68 -23.37 -28.14
N ILE A 275 0.01 -24.20 -28.92
CA ILE A 275 1.40 -23.95 -29.38
C ILE A 275 1.47 -22.63 -30.14
N LYS A 276 0.53 -22.37 -31.04
CA LYS A 276 0.48 -21.13 -31.81
C LYS A 276 0.38 -19.92 -30.87
N LYS A 277 -0.58 -19.95 -29.93
CA LYS A 277 -0.76 -18.89 -28.93
C LYS A 277 0.46 -18.70 -28.03
N LEU A 278 1.07 -19.80 -27.60
CA LEU A 278 2.26 -19.78 -26.76
C LEU A 278 3.43 -19.13 -27.50
N SER A 279 3.64 -19.48 -28.77
CA SER A 279 4.70 -18.92 -29.62
C SER A 279 4.50 -17.42 -29.87
N ASP A 280 3.26 -17.02 -30.15
CA ASP A 280 2.90 -15.61 -30.34
C ASP A 280 3.19 -14.79 -29.07
N TYR A 281 2.78 -15.30 -27.91
CA TYR A 281 3.01 -14.63 -26.61
C TYR A 281 4.49 -14.52 -26.26
N HIS A 282 5.29 -15.56 -26.51
CA HIS A 282 6.74 -15.53 -26.29
C HIS A 282 7.42 -14.49 -27.18
N ARG A 283 7.02 -14.40 -28.45
CA ARG A 283 7.51 -13.39 -29.40
C ARG A 283 7.15 -11.97 -28.96
N GLU A 284 5.90 -11.75 -28.55
CA GLU A 284 5.42 -10.44 -28.08
C GLU A 284 6.11 -9.97 -26.79
N LYS A 285 6.41 -10.89 -25.87
CA LYS A 285 7.06 -10.59 -24.60
C LYS A 285 8.58 -10.66 -24.63
N ASN A 286 9.17 -11.03 -25.77
CA ASN A 286 10.60 -11.25 -25.94
C ASN A 286 11.16 -12.26 -24.91
N ILE A 287 10.46 -13.39 -24.76
CA ILE A 287 10.83 -14.49 -23.85
C ILE A 287 11.18 -15.71 -24.70
N GLU A 288 12.26 -16.41 -24.37
CA GLU A 288 12.60 -17.67 -25.03
C GLU A 288 11.66 -18.79 -24.60
N LEU A 289 11.14 -19.55 -25.58
CA LEU A 289 10.32 -20.74 -25.32
C LEU A 289 11.26 -21.93 -25.07
N PRO A 290 11.28 -22.53 -23.86
CA PRO A 290 12.21 -23.61 -23.58
C PRO A 290 11.91 -24.86 -24.41
N GLN A 291 12.97 -25.49 -24.93
CA GLN A 291 12.88 -26.66 -25.82
C GLN A 291 12.05 -27.81 -25.23
N GLN A 292 12.14 -28.04 -23.92
CA GLN A 292 11.36 -29.07 -23.22
C GLN A 292 9.84 -28.96 -23.44
N PHE A 293 9.30 -27.76 -23.63
CA PHE A 293 7.86 -27.58 -23.90
C PHE A 293 7.53 -27.82 -25.37
N ILE A 294 8.43 -27.47 -26.28
CA ILE A 294 8.31 -27.80 -27.70
C ILE A 294 8.27 -29.33 -27.86
N ASP A 295 9.21 -30.03 -27.23
CA ASP A 295 9.32 -31.48 -27.27
C ASP A 295 8.10 -32.16 -26.62
N LEU A 296 7.63 -31.61 -25.49
CA LEU A 296 6.42 -32.09 -24.81
C LEU A 296 5.21 -32.08 -25.75
N PHE A 297 4.94 -30.95 -26.41
CA PHE A 297 3.77 -30.87 -27.28
C PHE A 297 3.96 -31.66 -28.57
N ALA A 298 5.17 -31.67 -29.14
CA ALA A 298 5.49 -32.46 -30.34
C ALA A 298 5.24 -33.96 -30.12
N LYS A 299 5.62 -34.50 -28.97
CA LYS A 299 5.36 -35.90 -28.57
C LYS A 299 3.88 -36.28 -28.59
N HIS A 300 2.98 -35.32 -28.40
CA HIS A 300 1.54 -35.54 -28.35
C HIS A 300 0.80 -35.17 -29.64
N LEU A 301 1.49 -34.56 -30.60
CA LEU A 301 0.98 -34.29 -31.95
C LEU A 301 1.34 -35.41 -32.94
N VAL A 302 2.55 -35.97 -32.84
CA VAL A 302 2.99 -37.10 -33.66
C VAL A 302 2.58 -38.40 -32.95
N ASP A 303 1.76 -39.23 -33.58
CA ASP A 303 1.18 -40.47 -33.04
C ASP A 303 2.06 -41.20 -32.02
N GLY A 304 1.82 -40.93 -30.72
CA GLY A 304 2.08 -41.81 -29.58
C GLY A 304 3.50 -42.31 -29.31
N ASN A 305 4.51 -42.01 -30.12
CA ASN A 305 5.87 -42.50 -29.92
C ASN A 305 6.78 -41.38 -29.39
N PRO A 306 7.46 -41.60 -28.24
CA PRO A 306 8.41 -40.62 -27.74
C PRO A 306 9.51 -40.40 -28.78
N LEU A 307 9.71 -39.15 -29.18
CA LEU A 307 10.98 -38.72 -29.76
C LEU A 307 12.06 -39.14 -28.77
N LYS A 308 12.92 -40.09 -29.17
CA LYS A 308 14.09 -40.51 -28.39
C LYS A 308 14.80 -39.25 -27.93
N GLN A 309 15.00 -39.11 -26.61
CA GLN A 309 15.86 -38.08 -26.03
C GLN A 309 17.16 -38.03 -26.85
N SER A 310 17.37 -36.93 -27.56
CA SER A 310 18.70 -36.60 -28.03
C SER A 310 19.53 -36.31 -26.79
N LEU A 311 20.34 -37.28 -26.39
CA LEU A 311 21.35 -37.11 -25.35
C LEU A 311 22.14 -35.82 -25.63
N PRO A 312 22.50 -35.05 -24.58
CA PRO A 312 23.21 -33.79 -24.77
C PRO A 312 24.53 -34.02 -25.51
N LEU A 313 24.80 -33.13 -26.47
CA LEU A 313 26.09 -33.00 -27.13
C LEU A 313 27.18 -32.99 -26.05
N GLN A 314 28.09 -33.97 -26.13
CA GLN A 314 29.30 -33.99 -25.32
C GLN A 314 30.05 -32.69 -25.57
N SER A 315 30.04 -31.78 -24.59
CA SER A 315 31.03 -30.73 -24.47
C SER A 315 32.36 -31.38 -24.11
N GLY A 316 33.03 -31.93 -25.11
CA GLY A 316 34.42 -32.34 -25.03
C GLY A 316 35.32 -31.13 -25.25
N ASN A 317 35.78 -30.53 -24.16
CA ASN A 317 37.12 -29.96 -24.02
C ASN A 317 37.31 -29.47 -22.59
N SER A 318 38.23 -30.08 -21.83
CA SER A 318 39.61 -29.58 -21.69
C SER A 318 40.35 -30.19 -20.49
N LEU A 319 41.63 -30.49 -20.72
CA LEU A 319 42.78 -30.66 -19.80
C LEU A 319 42.86 -31.95 -18.98
N GLU A 320 43.84 -32.83 -19.24
CA GLU A 320 45.26 -32.75 -18.81
C GLU A 320 45.42 -32.66 -17.30
N GLU A 321 45.81 -33.78 -16.68
CA GLU A 321 46.97 -33.91 -15.79
C GLU A 321 47.06 -35.37 -15.31
N LEU A 322 48.12 -36.08 -15.77
CA LEU A 322 48.93 -37.08 -15.07
C LEU A 322 49.67 -37.93 -16.10
N GLY A 323 50.97 -37.64 -16.25
CA GLY A 323 51.91 -38.36 -17.13
C GLY A 323 53.11 -37.49 -17.48
#